data_AF-A0A366XH77-F1
#
_entry.id   AF-A0A366XH77-F1
#
_cell.length_a   1.000
_cell.length_b   1.000
_cell.length_c   1.000
_cell.angle_alpha   90.00
_cell.angle_beta   90.00
_cell.angle_gamma   90.00
#
_symmetry.space_group_name_H-M   'P 1'
#
loop_
_entity.id
_entity.type
_entity.pdbx_description
1 polymer ?
#
loop_
_entity_poly.entity_id
_entity_poly.type
_entity_poly.pdbx_seq_one_letter_code
_entity_poly.pdbx_strand_id
1 'polypeptide(L)'
;MNVKTKILLAVLLCTPFQSLAQNMNNSSVAMAYVCWQIANGEGYEQDSNLFAKMISMVRKLPDFKAQSHYDYMGYAAQQVLKLDSSERKNMYIYGCEEPLKNIKRAESQGMLN
;
A
#
# COMPACT_ATOMS: atom_id res chain seq x y z
N MET A 1 36.63 24.15 -20.79
CA MET A 1 36.07 22.86 -20.31
C MET A 1 34.65 22.72 -20.80
N ASN A 2 34.35 21.57 -21.41
CA ASN A 2 33.25 21.30 -22.34
C ASN A 2 31.87 21.21 -21.67
N VAL A 3 30.85 21.82 -22.29
CA VAL A 3 29.43 21.80 -21.88
C VAL A 3 28.78 20.40 -21.99
N LYS A 4 29.48 19.44 -22.61
CA LYS A 4 28.96 18.11 -22.94
C LYS A 4 28.88 17.12 -21.76
N THR A 5 29.43 17.44 -20.58
CA THR A 5 29.52 16.48 -19.46
C THR A 5 28.35 16.52 -18.47
N LYS A 6 27.39 17.44 -18.62
CA LYS A 6 26.27 17.58 -17.67
C LYS A 6 25.03 16.74 -17.97
N ILE A 7 24.93 16.12 -19.15
CA ILE A 7 23.69 15.45 -19.59
C ILE A 7 23.68 13.95 -19.25
N LEU A 8 24.83 13.34 -18.97
CA LEU A 8 24.91 11.89 -18.76
C LEU A 8 24.44 11.41 -17.37
N LEU A 9 24.38 12.29 -16.36
CA LEU A 9 23.96 11.90 -15.00
C LEU A 9 22.43 11.81 -14.81
N ALA A 10 21.63 12.34 -15.73
CA ALA A 10 20.17 12.36 -15.58
C ALA A 10 19.49 11.06 -16.04
N VAL A 11 20.18 10.21 -16.79
CA VAL A 11 19.57 9.02 -17.44
C VAL A 11 19.66 7.76 -16.57
N LEU A 12 20.55 7.72 -15.57
CA LEU A 12 20.84 6.52 -14.78
C LEU A 12 20.04 6.38 -13.47
N LEU A 13 19.21 7.35 -13.10
CA LEU A 13 18.47 7.35 -11.82
C LEU A 13 17.00 6.89 -11.90
N CYS A 14 16.48 6.54 -13.09
CA CYS A 14 15.03 6.33 -13.26
C CYS A 14 14.55 4.87 -13.37
N THR A 15 15.40 3.86 -13.34
CA THR A 15 14.98 2.50 -13.75
C THR A 15 14.60 1.48 -12.65
N PRO A 16 14.88 1.63 -11.34
CA PRO A 16 14.41 0.63 -10.36
C PRO A 16 13.02 0.93 -9.78
N PHE A 17 12.54 2.18 -9.84
CA PHE A 17 11.25 2.55 -9.22
C PHE A 17 10.03 2.05 -10.00
N GLN A 18 10.11 1.98 -11.33
CA GLN A 18 8.97 1.57 -12.15
C GLN A 18 8.64 0.08 -11.99
N SER A 19 9.65 -0.78 -11.88
CA SER A 19 9.45 -2.22 -11.71
C SER A 19 8.87 -2.57 -10.32
N LEU A 20 9.28 -1.84 -9.29
CA LEU A 20 8.74 -1.99 -7.94
C LEU A 20 7.28 -1.51 -7.87
N ALA A 21 6.97 -0.35 -8.45
CA ALA A 21 5.60 0.19 -8.48
C ALA A 21 4.62 -0.72 -9.25
N GLN A 22 5.06 -1.31 -10.37
CA GLN A 22 4.22 -2.24 -11.14
C GLN A 22 3.97 -3.57 -10.40
N ASN A 23 4.93 -4.05 -9.61
CA ASN A 23 4.75 -5.22 -8.74
C ASN A 23 3.77 -4.91 -7.59
N MET A 24 3.86 -3.72 -7.00
CA MET A 24 2.97 -3.29 -5.91
C MET A 24 1.52 -3.08 -6.36
N ASN A 25 1.26 -2.62 -7.59
CA ASN A 25 -0.10 -2.47 -8.11
C ASN A 25 -0.90 -3.79 -8.10
N ASN A 26 -0.24 -4.94 -8.20
CA ASN A 26 -0.88 -6.26 -8.20
C ASN A 26 -0.76 -6.97 -6.83
N SER A 27 -0.16 -6.32 -5.83
CA SER A 27 0.07 -6.93 -4.52
C SER A 27 -1.14 -6.73 -3.60
N SER A 28 -1.74 -7.83 -3.16
CA SER A 28 -2.82 -7.81 -2.16
C SER A 28 -2.38 -7.18 -0.84
N VAL A 29 -1.09 -7.30 -0.49
CA VAL A 29 -0.51 -6.63 0.69
C VAL A 29 -0.44 -5.13 0.46
N ALA A 30 0.08 -4.67 -0.69
CA ALA A 30 0.09 -3.24 -1.00
C ALA A 30 -1.32 -2.64 -0.99
N MET A 31 -2.30 -3.35 -1.54
CA MET A 31 -3.70 -2.92 -1.52
C MET A 31 -4.24 -2.82 -0.10
N ALA A 32 -3.87 -3.73 0.81
CA ALA A 32 -4.27 -3.63 2.21
C ALA A 32 -3.71 -2.38 2.90
N TYR A 33 -2.49 -1.95 2.57
CA TYR A 33 -1.94 -0.67 3.06
C TYR A 33 -2.67 0.54 2.48
N VAL A 34 -3.05 0.51 1.19
CA VAL A 34 -3.88 1.56 0.56
C VAL A 34 -5.22 1.65 1.27
N CYS A 35 -5.90 0.51 1.45
CA CYS A 35 -7.19 0.45 2.11
C CYS A 35 -7.15 0.86 3.58
N TRP A 36 -6.08 0.51 4.30
CA TRP A 36 -5.83 1.00 5.65
C TRP A 36 -5.75 2.54 5.70
N GLN A 37 -5.00 3.16 4.78
CA GLN A 37 -4.90 4.62 4.75
C GLN A 37 -6.21 5.31 4.37
N ILE A 38 -6.94 4.77 3.40
CA ILE A 38 -8.26 5.30 3.01
C ILE A 38 -9.23 5.17 4.19
N ALA A 39 -9.29 4.00 4.84
CA ALA A 39 -10.16 3.77 5.99
C ALA A 39 -9.87 4.76 7.13
N ASN A 40 -8.61 5.04 7.42
CA ASN A 40 -8.22 6.07 8.38
C ASN A 40 -8.66 7.47 7.95
N GLY A 41 -8.39 7.85 6.70
CA GLY A 41 -8.69 9.19 6.18
C GLY A 41 -10.19 9.50 6.10
N GLU A 42 -11.02 8.48 5.88
CA GLU A 42 -12.48 8.61 5.79
C GLU A 42 -13.20 8.32 7.12
N GLY A 43 -12.47 7.99 8.20
CA GLY A 43 -13.03 7.80 9.55
C GLY A 43 -13.64 6.42 9.83
N TYR A 44 -13.30 5.40 9.03
CA TYR A 44 -13.74 4.01 9.24
C TYR A 44 -12.84 3.28 10.26
N GLU A 45 -12.85 3.72 11.52
CA GLU A 45 -11.91 3.27 12.56
C GLU A 45 -11.88 1.74 12.74
N GLN A 46 -13.04 1.08 12.79
CA GLN A 46 -13.12 -0.37 12.97
C GLN A 46 -12.49 -1.12 11.79
N ASP A 47 -12.77 -0.69 10.57
CA ASP A 47 -12.24 -1.32 9.36
C ASP A 47 -10.73 -1.04 9.22
N SER A 48 -10.28 0.17 9.56
CA SER A 48 -8.86 0.50 9.64
C SER A 48 -8.12 -0.40 10.63
N ASN A 49 -8.67 -0.61 11.82
CA ASN A 49 -8.08 -1.49 12.82
C ASN A 49 -7.95 -2.94 12.31
N LEU A 50 -8.93 -3.43 11.56
CA LEU A 50 -8.87 -4.76 10.93
C LEU A 50 -7.76 -4.85 9.89
N PHE A 51 -7.64 -3.85 9.01
CA PHE A 51 -6.51 -3.80 8.07
C PHE A 51 -5.16 -3.73 8.80
N ALA A 52 -5.06 -2.94 9.87
CA ALA A 52 -3.84 -2.85 10.67
C ALA A 52 -3.45 -4.19 11.33
N LYS A 53 -4.43 -4.94 11.85
CA LYS A 53 -4.21 -6.30 12.37
C LYS A 53 -3.69 -7.25 11.30
N MET A 54 -4.32 -7.27 10.12
CA MET A 54 -3.87 -8.09 9.00
C MET A 54 -2.44 -7.73 8.57
N ILE A 55 -2.14 -6.43 8.44
CA ILE A 55 -0.78 -5.95 8.14
C ILE A 55 0.23 -6.40 9.20
N SER A 56 -0.14 -6.34 10.48
CA SER A 56 0.68 -6.84 11.59
C SER A 56 0.98 -8.33 11.45
N MET A 57 -0.01 -9.14 11.08
CA MET A 57 0.19 -10.58 10.82
C MET A 57 1.13 -10.84 9.65
N VAL A 58 0.96 -10.12 8.53
CA VAL A 58 1.86 -10.23 7.37
C VAL A 58 3.31 -9.91 7.75
N ARG A 59 3.52 -8.91 8.61
CA ARG A 59 4.85 -8.51 9.09
C ARG A 59 5.54 -9.55 9.98
N LYS A 60 4.79 -10.51 10.54
CA LYS A 60 5.33 -11.60 11.35
C LYS A 60 5.75 -12.82 10.50
N LEU A 61 5.49 -12.83 9.19
CA LEU A 61 5.89 -13.94 8.32
C LEU A 61 7.42 -14.05 8.22
N PRO A 62 8.00 -15.26 8.18
CA PRO A 62 9.45 -15.47 8.19
C PRO A 62 10.20 -14.73 7.07
N ASP A 63 9.60 -14.63 5.90
CA ASP A 63 10.20 -14.00 4.71
C ASP A 63 9.89 -12.51 4.59
N PHE A 64 9.14 -11.93 5.53
CA PHE A 64 8.80 -10.51 5.49
C PHE A 64 9.98 -9.65 5.91
N LYS A 65 10.47 -8.82 4.99
CA LYS A 65 11.56 -7.88 5.25
C LYS A 65 11.01 -6.59 5.83
N ALA A 66 11.63 -6.07 6.89
CA ALA A 66 11.23 -4.79 7.49
C ALA A 66 11.20 -3.64 6.47
N GLN A 67 12.12 -3.62 5.49
CA GLN A 67 12.12 -2.63 4.41
C GLN A 67 10.80 -2.64 3.61
N SER A 68 10.23 -3.82 3.36
CA SER A 68 8.97 -3.95 2.61
C SER A 68 7.81 -3.25 3.31
N HIS A 69 7.80 -3.16 4.64
CA HIS A 69 6.79 -2.38 5.37
C HIS A 69 6.84 -0.90 4.99
N TYR A 70 8.03 -0.30 5.01
CA TYR A 70 8.20 1.11 4.64
C TYR A 70 7.88 1.36 3.18
N ASP A 71 8.26 0.43 2.29
CA ASP A 71 7.97 0.52 0.87
C ASP A 71 6.45 0.51 0.62
N TYR A 72 5.70 -0.39 1.29
CA TYR A 72 4.24 -0.42 1.19
C TYR A 72 3.57 0.81 1.79
N MET A 73 4.06 1.34 2.92
CA MET A 73 3.54 2.58 3.48
C MET A 73 3.74 3.77 2.53
N GLY A 74 4.93 3.90 1.96
CA GLY A 74 5.25 4.96 1.00
C GLY A 74 4.41 4.85 -0.27
N TYR A 75 4.28 3.64 -0.82
CA TYR A 75 3.41 3.37 -1.95
C TYR A 75 1.96 3.75 -1.65
N ALA A 76 1.40 3.30 -0.53
CA ALA A 76 0.02 3.58 -0.15
C ALA A 76 -0.25 5.09 -0.02
N ALA A 77 0.66 5.82 0.66
CA ALA A 77 0.56 7.27 0.77
C ALA A 77 0.56 7.93 -0.61
N GLN A 78 1.45 7.52 -1.52
CA GLN A 78 1.48 8.06 -2.87
C GLN A 78 0.23 7.75 -3.69
N GLN A 79 -0.39 6.58 -3.51
CA GLN A 79 -1.65 6.26 -4.20
C GLN A 79 -2.78 7.13 -3.65
N VAL A 80 -2.95 7.20 -2.33
CA VAL A 80 -4.03 7.96 -1.70
C VAL A 80 -3.91 9.46 -1.96
N LEU A 81 -2.69 10.01 -1.99
CA LEU A 81 -2.43 11.42 -2.32
C LEU A 81 -2.86 11.82 -3.74
N LYS A 82 -2.93 10.86 -4.67
CA LYS A 82 -3.37 11.12 -6.06
C LYS A 82 -4.88 11.12 -6.23
N LEU A 83 -5.63 10.70 -5.20
CA LEU A 83 -7.07 10.57 -5.25
C LEU A 83 -7.74 11.76 -4.55
N ASP A 84 -8.78 12.30 -5.16
CA ASP A 84 -9.69 13.22 -4.48
C ASP A 84 -10.63 12.48 -3.49
N SER A 85 -11.50 13.23 -2.79
CA SER A 85 -12.40 12.63 -1.80
C SER A 85 -13.42 11.66 -2.41
N SER A 86 -13.93 11.94 -3.61
CA SER A 86 -14.88 11.06 -4.30
C SER A 86 -14.18 9.77 -4.75
N GLU A 87 -12.99 9.90 -5.31
CA GLU A 87 -12.16 8.78 -5.75
C GLU A 87 -11.72 7.89 -4.58
N ARG A 88 -11.38 8.47 -3.43
CA ARG A 88 -11.08 7.69 -2.21
C ARG A 88 -12.28 6.88 -1.74
N LYS A 89 -13.47 7.48 -1.72
CA LYS A 89 -14.71 6.77 -1.37
C LYS A 89 -15.02 5.64 -2.36
N ASN A 90 -14.87 5.89 -3.66
CA ASN A 90 -15.05 4.87 -4.68
C ASN A 90 -14.04 3.74 -4.53
N MET A 91 -12.75 4.06 -4.31
CA MET A 91 -11.72 3.08 -4.05
C MET A 91 -12.03 2.25 -2.80
N TYR A 92 -12.56 2.86 -1.75
CA TYR A 92 -13.01 2.14 -0.56
C TYR A 92 -14.13 1.15 -0.88
N ILE A 93 -15.18 1.62 -1.54
CA ILE A 93 -16.38 0.84 -1.85
C ILE A 93 -16.07 -0.31 -2.82
N TYR A 94 -15.28 -0.07 -3.86
CA TYR A 94 -15.07 -1.05 -4.93
C TYR A 94 -13.74 -1.80 -4.83
N GLY A 95 -12.70 -1.18 -4.27
CA GLY A 95 -11.37 -1.76 -4.15
C GLY A 95 -11.08 -2.40 -2.78
N CYS A 96 -11.64 -1.85 -1.70
CA CYS A 96 -11.33 -2.29 -0.33
C CYS A 96 -12.38 -3.22 0.27
N GLU A 97 -13.59 -3.27 -0.28
CA GLU A 97 -14.69 -4.06 0.29
C GLU A 97 -14.38 -5.58 0.29
N GLU A 98 -13.87 -6.13 -0.81
CA GLU A 98 -13.54 -7.55 -0.88
C GLU A 98 -12.39 -7.94 0.07
N PRO A 99 -11.23 -7.23 0.07
CA PRO A 99 -10.20 -7.44 1.08
C PRO A 99 -10.75 -7.36 2.51
N LEU A 100 -11.60 -6.38 2.81
CA LEU A 100 -12.18 -6.19 4.13
C LEU A 100 -13.10 -7.35 4.53
N LYS A 101 -13.93 -7.88 3.61
CA LYS A 101 -14.77 -9.07 3.86
C LYS A 101 -13.91 -10.28 4.25
N ASN A 102 -12.79 -10.48 3.58
CA ASN A 102 -11.87 -11.58 3.88
C ASN A 102 -11.19 -11.40 5.24
N ILE A 103 -10.77 -10.17 5.57
CA ILE A 103 -10.17 -9.84 6.87
C ILE A 103 -11.19 -10.03 8.00
N LYS A 104 -12.44 -9.59 7.84
CA LYS A 104 -13.53 -9.80 8.81
C LYS A 104 -13.77 -11.28 9.09
N ARG A 105 -13.70 -12.12 8.05
CA ARG A 105 -13.80 -13.58 8.19
C ARG A 105 -12.60 -14.18 8.92
N ALA A 106 -11.39 -13.74 8.60
CA ALA A 106 -10.18 -14.19 9.29
C ALA A 106 -10.19 -13.80 10.79
N GLU A 107 -10.63 -12.58 11.11
CA GLU A 107 -10.82 -12.11 12.49
C GLU A 107 -11.82 -12.97 13.25
N SER A 108 -12.99 -13.27 12.66
CA SER A 108 -14.01 -14.09 13.33
C SER A 108 -13.57 -15.53 13.56
N GLN A 109 -12.59 -16.01 12.79
CA GLN A 109 -11.93 -17.29 12.95
C GLN A 109 -10.74 -17.24 13.92
N GLY A 110 -10.45 -16.07 14.51
CA GLY A 110 -9.34 -15.88 15.45
C GLY A 110 -7.96 -15.86 14.79
N MET A 111 -7.88 -15.72 13.48
CA MET A 111 -6.62 -15.80 12.72
C MET A 111 -5.77 -14.53 12.78
N LEU A 112 -6.29 -13.43 13.32
CA LEU A 112 -5.60 -12.13 13.39
C LEU A 112 -5.16 -11.73 14.81
N ASN A 113 -5.15 -12.69 15.74
CA ASN A 113 -4.72 -12.50 17.14
C ASN A 113 -3.27 -12.92 17.35
#